data_AF-A0AB36IW08-F1
#
_entry.id   AF-A0AB36IW08-F1
#
_cell.length_a   1.000
_cell.length_b   1.000
_cell.length_c   1.000
_cell.angle_alpha   90.00
_cell.angle_beta   90.00
_cell.angle_gamma   90.00
#
_symmetry.space_group_name_H-M   'P 1'
#
loop_
_entity.id
_entity.type
_entity.pdbx_description
1 polymer ?
#
loop_
_entity_poly.entity_id
_entity_poly.type
_entity_poly.pdbx_seq_one_letter_code
_entity_poly.pdbx_strand_id
1 'polypeptide(L)'
;MTQPQQSQPQPLQDLALWLAFQHQMDQEALAAQTAAGLGILFPILKFADLNGSTPPWLHAAMLELEKQFTKSVTLGTRFVQHSLWAIDPTAGQIPTPYIPFPADSVRASMTVTGPAAIKHATRVLALNNEEMTAGIERQTMANAKTTSTGAGVKEATEGGREAVRQSTQLAEVVPESELSSRRERRVIGYARFTDSNPCYFCAMLASRGAVYKQDSFIEVSKHFGNNIAAVHDHCKCSLRPVFRTEDSMDERAKYFKAQWDKLTANSSGKDAVKAFRRGYVPPPPYEDAPVVDLGNVRANRERLINLGFGEDSPQVQFYDDTIAKLNAS
;
A
#
# COMPACT_ATOMS: atom_id res chain seq x y z
N MET A 1 -44.09 10.05 -19.59
CA MET A 1 -42.82 9.68 -20.26
C MET A 1 -41.69 10.05 -19.33
N THR A 2 -41.16 9.09 -18.59
CA THR A 2 -40.07 9.29 -17.63
C THR A 2 -38.74 9.03 -18.33
N GLN A 3 -38.02 10.09 -18.69
CA GLN A 3 -36.57 10.01 -18.90
C GLN A 3 -35.90 10.95 -17.90
N PRO A 4 -35.30 10.40 -16.81
CA PRO A 4 -34.18 11.12 -16.21
C PRO A 4 -33.17 10.16 -15.56
N GLN A 5 -32.51 9.30 -16.34
CA GLN A 5 -31.35 8.53 -15.83
C GLN A 5 -30.11 8.59 -16.73
N GLN A 6 -30.22 9.18 -17.94
CA GLN A 6 -29.11 9.26 -18.90
C GLN A 6 -28.26 10.55 -18.80
N SER A 7 -28.56 11.49 -17.92
CA SER A 7 -27.78 12.75 -17.81
C SER A 7 -26.69 12.75 -16.73
N GLN A 8 -26.76 11.86 -15.73
CA GLN A 8 -25.82 11.84 -14.61
C GLN A 8 -24.62 10.92 -14.88
N PRO A 9 -23.38 11.31 -14.50
CA PRO A 9 -22.22 10.42 -14.47
C PRO A 9 -22.51 9.14 -13.68
N GLN A 10 -21.93 8.03 -14.11
CA GLN A 10 -22.16 6.71 -13.52
C GLN A 10 -20.92 6.21 -12.77
N PRO A 11 -21.07 5.47 -11.67
CA PRO A 11 -19.94 4.81 -11.02
C PRO A 11 -19.26 3.79 -11.95
N LEU A 12 -17.94 3.84 -12.06
CA LEU A 12 -17.11 2.95 -12.87
C LEU A 12 -16.24 2.05 -11.98
N GLN A 13 -16.80 0.92 -11.56
CA GLN A 13 -16.12 -0.05 -10.68
C GLN A 13 -14.82 -0.58 -11.29
N ASP A 14 -14.83 -0.92 -12.58
CA ASP A 14 -13.65 -1.45 -13.28
C ASP A 14 -12.53 -0.41 -13.34
N LEU A 15 -12.87 0.87 -13.47
CA LEU A 15 -11.89 1.96 -13.40
C LEU A 15 -11.28 2.07 -12.00
N ALA A 16 -12.08 1.95 -10.93
CA ALA A 16 -11.56 1.95 -9.56
C ALA A 16 -10.62 0.77 -9.28
N LEU A 17 -10.92 -0.41 -9.83
CA LEU A 17 -10.04 -1.59 -9.76
C LEU A 17 -8.76 -1.41 -10.57
N TRP A 18 -8.85 -0.85 -11.78
CA TRP A 18 -7.69 -0.51 -12.60
C TRP A 18 -6.78 0.49 -11.89
N LEU A 19 -7.34 1.52 -11.26
CA LEU A 19 -6.59 2.49 -10.45
C LEU A 19 -5.86 1.81 -9.27
N ALA A 20 -6.48 0.82 -8.63
CA ALA A 20 -5.85 0.07 -7.55
C ALA A 20 -4.68 -0.79 -8.06
N PHE A 21 -4.84 -1.40 -9.24
CA PHE A 21 -3.76 -2.09 -9.93
C PHE A 21 -2.60 -1.14 -10.28
N GLN A 22 -2.88 0.04 -10.86
CA GLN A 22 -1.86 1.05 -11.14
C GLN A 22 -1.14 1.51 -9.88
N HIS A 23 -1.88 1.79 -8.80
CA HIS A 23 -1.29 2.15 -7.52
C HIS A 23 -0.36 1.05 -6.98
N GLN A 24 -0.74 -0.21 -7.10
CA GLN A 24 0.11 -1.35 -6.72
C GLN A 24 1.40 -1.39 -7.55
N MET A 25 1.32 -1.19 -8.86
CA MET A 25 2.51 -1.10 -9.73
C MET A 25 3.41 0.07 -9.35
N ASP A 26 2.83 1.24 -9.05
CA ASP A 26 3.57 2.42 -8.61
C ASP A 26 4.31 2.17 -7.28
N GLN A 27 3.66 1.51 -6.32
CA GLN A 27 4.27 1.12 -5.04
C GLN A 27 5.39 0.09 -5.22
N GLU A 28 5.24 -0.85 -6.15
CA GLU A 28 6.28 -1.84 -6.48
C GLU A 28 7.49 -1.18 -7.15
N ALA A 29 7.26 -0.26 -8.09
CA ALA A 29 8.32 0.52 -8.70
C ALA A 29 9.07 1.39 -7.67
N LEU A 30 8.33 2.01 -6.75
CA LEU A 30 8.90 2.76 -5.63
C LEU A 30 9.71 1.88 -4.68
N ALA A 31 9.22 0.69 -4.36
CA ALA A 31 9.93 -0.29 -3.54
C ALA A 31 11.24 -0.74 -4.22
N ALA A 32 11.22 -1.00 -5.52
CA ALA A 32 12.41 -1.35 -6.29
C ALA A 32 13.44 -0.20 -6.31
N GLN A 33 12.99 1.04 -6.52
CA GLN A 33 13.84 2.24 -6.46
C GLN A 33 14.47 2.42 -5.08
N THR A 34 13.67 2.26 -4.02
CA THR A 34 14.13 2.33 -2.63
C THR A 34 15.19 1.28 -2.35
N ALA A 35 14.95 0.03 -2.76
CA ALA A 35 15.91 -1.06 -2.58
C ALA A 35 17.24 -0.82 -3.31
N ALA A 36 17.17 -0.30 -4.54
CA ALA A 36 18.35 0.08 -5.30
C ALA A 36 19.13 1.20 -4.61
N GLY A 37 18.45 2.26 -4.16
CA GLY A 37 19.04 3.38 -3.42
C GLY A 37 19.75 2.92 -2.15
N LEU A 38 19.07 2.16 -1.29
CA LEU A 38 19.67 1.58 -0.08
C LEU A 38 20.84 0.64 -0.40
N GLY A 39 20.74 -0.11 -1.50
CA GLY A 39 21.82 -0.98 -1.98
C GLY A 39 23.09 -0.23 -2.36
N ILE A 40 22.97 0.97 -2.95
CA ILE A 40 24.08 1.87 -3.27
C ILE A 40 24.69 2.48 -2.00
N LEU A 41 23.86 2.77 -1.00
CA LEU A 41 24.30 3.39 0.25
C LEU A 41 24.91 2.39 1.25
N PHE A 42 24.54 1.12 1.16
CA PHE A 42 24.98 0.08 2.10
C PHE A 42 26.51 -0.01 2.29
N PRO A 43 27.37 0.12 1.26
CA PRO A 43 28.82 0.12 1.41
C PRO A 43 29.40 1.24 2.30
N ILE A 44 28.62 2.27 2.66
CA ILE A 44 29.04 3.25 3.67
C ILE A 44 29.26 2.55 5.01
N LEU A 45 28.45 1.53 5.34
CA LEU A 45 28.57 0.76 6.56
C LEU A 45 29.72 -0.24 6.46
N LYS A 46 30.75 -0.07 7.30
CA LYS A 46 32.00 -0.83 7.26
C LYS A 46 32.04 -1.82 8.41
N PHE A 47 32.24 -3.11 8.11
CA PHE A 47 32.33 -4.16 9.11
C PHE A 47 33.45 -3.91 10.14
N ALA A 48 34.63 -3.49 9.67
CA ALA A 48 35.79 -3.19 10.52
C ALA A 48 35.64 -1.92 11.38
N ASP A 49 34.69 -1.03 11.06
CA ASP A 49 34.46 0.21 11.79
C ASP A 49 32.96 0.54 11.81
N LEU A 50 32.17 -0.33 12.44
CA LEU A 50 30.72 -0.12 12.52
C LEU A 50 30.35 1.15 13.28
N ASN A 51 31.10 1.51 14.32
CA ASN A 51 30.80 2.70 15.13
C ASN A 51 31.04 3.99 14.35
N GLY A 52 32.17 4.12 13.64
CA GLY A 52 32.46 5.29 12.82
C GLY A 52 31.61 5.37 11.56
N SER A 53 31.25 4.22 10.97
CA SER A 53 30.47 4.18 9.73
C SER A 53 28.94 4.20 9.89
N THR A 54 28.42 3.91 11.09
CA THR A 54 26.96 3.92 11.33
C THR A 54 26.33 5.31 11.14
N PRO A 55 26.84 6.40 11.76
CA PRO A 55 26.24 7.73 11.58
C PRO A 55 26.12 8.21 10.13
N PRO A 56 27.18 8.14 9.27
CA PRO A 56 27.06 8.57 7.88
C PRO A 56 26.15 7.64 7.06
N TRP A 57 26.16 6.33 7.31
CA TRP A 57 25.24 5.41 6.64
C TRP A 57 23.78 5.70 6.99
N LEU A 58 23.47 5.87 8.29
CA LEU A 58 22.12 6.20 8.74
C LEU A 58 21.66 7.54 8.16
N HIS A 59 22.51 8.57 8.16
CA HIS A 59 22.15 9.86 7.59
C HIS A 59 21.75 9.74 6.11
N ALA A 60 22.57 9.07 5.29
CA ALA A 60 22.27 8.89 3.88
C ALA A 60 21.02 8.03 3.65
N ALA A 61 20.86 6.93 4.40
CA ALA A 61 19.69 6.07 4.31
C ALA A 61 18.39 6.81 4.67
N MET A 62 18.43 7.65 5.72
CA MET A 62 17.27 8.43 6.14
C MET A 62 16.80 9.42 5.07
N LEU A 63 17.74 10.09 4.38
CA LEU A 63 17.41 11.01 3.27
C LEU A 63 16.76 10.28 2.09
N GLU A 64 17.27 9.11 1.72
CA GLU A 64 16.65 8.29 0.67
C GLU A 64 15.26 7.82 1.10
N LEU A 65 15.09 7.38 2.34
CA LEU A 65 13.81 6.92 2.87
C LEU A 65 12.77 8.03 2.97
N GLU A 66 13.14 9.24 3.40
CA GLU A 66 12.25 10.40 3.47
C GLU A 66 11.71 10.80 2.09
N LYS A 67 12.61 10.82 1.09
CA LYS A 67 12.25 11.06 -0.30
C LYS A 67 11.24 10.03 -0.81
N GLN A 68 11.52 8.75 -0.60
CA GLN A 68 10.64 7.67 -1.08
C GLN A 68 9.32 7.61 -0.31
N PHE A 69 9.34 7.88 0.99
CA PHE A 69 8.14 8.01 1.82
C PHE A 69 7.22 9.12 1.29
N THR A 70 7.77 10.31 1.03
CA THR A 70 7.02 11.46 0.51
C THR A 70 6.40 11.17 -0.87
N LYS A 71 7.15 10.47 -1.73
CA LYS A 71 6.64 9.98 -3.01
C LYS A 71 5.49 8.98 -2.82
N SER A 72 5.64 8.04 -1.88
CA SER A 72 4.60 7.05 -1.56
C SER A 72 3.32 7.71 -1.02
N VAL A 73 3.46 8.73 -0.16
CA VAL A 73 2.32 9.56 0.32
C VAL A 73 1.58 10.19 -0.87
N THR A 74 2.31 10.83 -1.79
CA THR A 74 1.71 11.49 -2.96
C THR A 74 0.96 10.51 -3.86
N LEU A 75 1.51 9.32 -4.06
CA LEU A 75 0.85 8.25 -4.82
C LEU A 75 -0.43 7.75 -4.13
N GLY A 76 -0.41 7.61 -2.80
CA GLY A 76 -1.56 7.19 -2.01
C GLY A 76 -2.69 8.22 -1.99
N THR A 77 -2.39 9.52 -1.77
CA THR A 77 -3.41 10.57 -1.74
C THR A 77 -4.11 10.72 -3.09
N ARG A 78 -3.33 10.76 -4.18
CA ARG A 78 -3.85 10.81 -5.56
C ARG A 78 -4.73 9.60 -5.86
N PHE A 79 -4.26 8.41 -5.48
CA PHE A 79 -5.01 7.18 -5.72
C PHE A 79 -6.39 7.22 -5.07
N VAL A 80 -6.51 7.65 -3.80
CA VAL A 80 -7.82 7.75 -3.13
C VAL A 80 -8.73 8.75 -3.84
N GLN A 81 -8.22 9.92 -4.22
CA GLN A 81 -9.01 10.93 -4.95
C GLN A 81 -9.53 10.37 -6.28
N HIS A 82 -8.66 9.71 -7.05
CA HIS A 82 -9.03 9.15 -8.34
C HIS A 82 -10.04 8.01 -8.20
N SER A 83 -9.88 7.15 -7.18
CA SER A 83 -10.86 6.12 -6.88
C SER A 83 -12.20 6.70 -6.46
N LEU A 84 -12.22 7.83 -5.73
CA LEU A 84 -13.45 8.53 -5.41
C LEU A 84 -14.13 9.04 -6.68
N TRP A 85 -13.41 9.72 -7.59
CA TRP A 85 -14.00 10.20 -8.84
C TRP A 85 -14.39 9.09 -9.81
N ALA A 86 -13.75 7.92 -9.77
CA ALA A 86 -14.21 6.76 -10.52
C ALA A 86 -15.60 6.30 -10.06
N ILE A 87 -15.93 6.44 -8.77
CA ILE A 87 -17.18 5.96 -8.18
C ILE A 87 -18.25 7.06 -8.05
N ASP A 88 -17.85 8.26 -7.70
CA ASP A 88 -18.65 9.48 -7.62
C ASP A 88 -17.95 10.59 -8.43
N PRO A 89 -18.23 10.66 -9.75
CA PRO A 89 -17.54 11.60 -10.64
C PRO A 89 -17.75 13.07 -10.30
N THR A 90 -18.81 13.37 -9.54
CA THR A 90 -19.15 14.74 -9.11
C THR A 90 -18.57 15.12 -7.76
N ALA A 91 -17.93 14.18 -7.06
CA ALA A 91 -17.36 14.43 -5.75
C ALA A 91 -16.32 15.57 -5.77
N GLY A 92 -16.28 16.34 -4.69
CA GLY A 92 -15.25 17.35 -4.47
C GLY A 92 -13.86 16.75 -4.26
N GLN A 93 -12.87 17.63 -4.13
CA GLN A 93 -11.52 17.24 -3.76
C GLN A 93 -11.46 16.93 -2.25
N ILE A 94 -10.79 15.82 -1.93
CA ILE A 94 -10.44 15.45 -0.57
C ILE A 94 -9.33 16.39 -0.10
N PRO A 95 -9.45 17.02 1.08
CA PRO A 95 -8.35 17.78 1.66
C PRO A 95 -7.08 16.94 1.74
N THR A 96 -5.94 17.49 1.35
CA THR A 96 -4.68 16.75 1.40
C THR A 96 -4.22 16.57 2.84
N PRO A 97 -4.07 15.33 3.35
CA PRO A 97 -3.62 15.11 4.72
C PRO A 97 -2.13 15.48 4.87
N TYR A 98 -1.76 16.01 6.03
CA TYR A 98 -0.36 16.19 6.42
C TYR A 98 0.17 14.90 7.05
N ILE A 99 1.09 14.23 6.36
CA ILE A 99 1.69 12.97 6.79
C ILE A 99 3.20 13.16 6.91
N PRO A 100 3.73 13.46 8.11
CA PRO A 100 5.15 13.69 8.29
C PRO A 100 5.94 12.38 8.20
N PHE A 101 7.19 12.47 7.74
CA PHE A 101 8.12 11.35 7.77
C PHE A 101 8.41 10.95 9.23
N PRO A 102 8.17 9.68 9.64
CA PRO A 102 8.31 9.25 11.03
C PRO A 102 9.78 8.95 11.38
N ALA A 103 10.61 10.00 11.37
CA ALA A 103 12.07 9.91 11.39
C ALA A 103 12.63 9.03 12.53
N ASP A 104 12.07 9.12 13.74
CA ASP A 104 12.55 8.36 14.89
C ASP A 104 12.29 6.86 14.76
N SER A 105 11.08 6.48 14.31
CA SER A 105 10.70 5.08 14.07
C SER A 105 11.55 4.47 12.96
N VAL A 106 11.73 5.20 11.86
CA VAL A 106 12.54 4.75 10.72
C VAL A 106 14.01 4.61 11.11
N ARG A 107 14.57 5.58 11.86
CA ARG A 107 15.94 5.50 12.36
C ARG A 107 16.15 4.27 13.26
N ALA A 108 15.21 4.00 14.17
CA ALA A 108 15.26 2.83 15.04
C ALA A 108 15.21 1.54 14.21
N SER A 109 14.26 1.45 13.28
CA SER A 109 14.09 0.33 12.33
C SER A 109 15.38 0.04 11.56
N MET A 110 15.99 1.05 10.96
CA MET A 110 17.25 0.92 10.19
C MET A 110 18.44 0.57 11.08
N THR A 111 18.50 1.11 12.30
CA THR A 111 19.58 0.80 13.26
C THR A 111 19.53 -0.66 13.68
N VAL A 112 18.34 -1.16 14.02
CA VAL A 112 18.12 -2.55 14.47
C VAL A 112 18.43 -3.54 13.35
N THR A 113 17.95 -3.27 12.14
CA THR A 113 18.06 -4.20 11.00
C THR A 113 19.37 -4.11 10.23
N GLY A 114 20.16 -3.06 10.45
CA GLY A 114 21.50 -2.87 9.88
C GLY A 114 22.62 -3.07 10.91
N PRO A 115 23.22 -2.00 11.46
CA PRO A 115 24.43 -2.06 12.29
C PRO A 115 24.27 -2.90 13.56
N ALA A 116 23.12 -2.85 14.23
CA ALA A 116 22.91 -3.67 15.42
C ALA A 116 22.82 -5.17 15.08
N ALA A 117 22.16 -5.52 13.97
CA ALA A 117 22.11 -6.90 13.47
C ALA A 117 23.50 -7.44 13.15
N ILE A 118 24.37 -6.62 12.54
CA ILE A 118 25.78 -6.99 12.27
C ILE A 118 26.50 -7.27 13.59
N LYS A 119 26.45 -6.34 14.55
CA LYS A 119 27.10 -6.49 15.86
C LYS A 119 26.65 -7.76 16.58
N HIS A 120 25.34 -8.03 16.57
CA HIS A 120 24.78 -9.21 17.20
C HIS A 120 25.28 -10.50 16.53
N ALA A 121 25.21 -10.59 15.19
CA ALA A 121 25.66 -11.76 14.46
C ALA A 121 27.16 -12.02 14.63
N THR A 122 28.00 -10.96 14.56
CA THR A 122 29.44 -11.08 14.79
C THR A 122 29.76 -11.60 16.19
N ARG A 123 29.07 -11.10 17.24
CA ARG A 123 29.25 -11.61 18.60
C ARG A 123 28.89 -13.08 18.72
N VAL A 124 27.77 -13.50 18.14
CA VAL A 124 27.33 -14.91 18.18
C VAL A 124 28.32 -15.82 17.45
N LEU A 125 28.86 -15.39 16.31
CA LEU A 125 29.77 -16.19 15.49
C LEU A 125 31.19 -16.25 16.07
N ALA A 126 31.67 -15.16 16.68
CA ALA A 126 32.97 -15.13 17.36
C ALA A 126 33.05 -16.06 18.58
N LEU A 127 31.91 -16.41 19.19
CA LEU A 127 31.85 -17.39 20.27
C LEU A 127 31.98 -18.85 19.78
N ASN A 128 31.86 -19.10 18.47
CA ASN A 128 31.66 -20.44 17.92
C ASN A 128 32.77 -20.95 16.97
N ASN A 129 33.76 -20.14 16.55
CA ASN A 129 34.92 -20.60 15.76
C ASN A 129 36.01 -19.51 15.59
N GLU A 130 37.26 -19.82 15.96
CA GLU A 130 38.42 -18.91 15.79
C GLU A 130 38.96 -18.85 14.35
N GLU A 131 38.65 -19.82 13.49
CA GLU A 131 39.30 -19.98 12.16
C GLU A 131 38.50 -19.44 10.95
N MET A 132 37.32 -18.84 11.11
CA MET A 132 36.41 -18.56 9.98
C MET A 132 36.08 -17.08 9.73
N THR A 133 37.06 -16.17 9.91
CA THR A 133 36.82 -14.71 9.96
C THR A 133 36.31 -14.11 8.64
N ALA A 134 36.83 -14.54 7.48
CA ALA A 134 36.50 -13.92 6.19
C ALA A 134 35.10 -14.31 5.63
N GLY A 135 34.63 -15.52 5.92
CA GLY A 135 33.28 -15.96 5.54
C GLY A 135 32.18 -15.32 6.39
N ILE A 136 32.49 -15.05 7.66
CA ILE A 136 31.58 -14.43 8.63
C ILE A 136 31.25 -12.99 8.22
N GLU A 137 32.24 -12.18 7.86
CA GLU A 137 32.01 -10.80 7.42
C GLU A 137 31.08 -10.77 6.20
N ARG A 138 31.42 -11.51 5.15
CA ARG A 138 30.64 -11.52 3.91
C ARG A 138 29.19 -11.93 4.16
N GLN A 139 28.96 -13.00 4.90
CA GLN A 139 27.60 -13.47 5.21
C GLN A 139 26.84 -12.48 6.08
N THR A 140 27.49 -11.93 7.11
CA THR A 140 26.86 -10.99 8.05
C THR A 140 26.47 -9.70 7.33
N MET A 141 27.36 -9.15 6.52
CA MET A 141 27.10 -7.95 5.74
C MET A 141 26.00 -8.20 4.69
N ALA A 142 26.02 -9.35 4.00
CA ALA A 142 24.96 -9.70 3.04
C ALA A 142 23.58 -9.85 3.70
N ASN A 143 23.52 -10.47 4.88
CA ASN A 143 22.29 -10.59 5.66
C ASN A 143 21.80 -9.22 6.11
N ALA A 144 22.67 -8.40 6.69
CA ALA A 144 22.32 -7.05 7.14
C ALA A 144 21.86 -6.15 6.00
N LYS A 145 22.47 -6.28 4.81
CA LYS A 145 22.00 -5.59 3.59
C LYS A 145 20.57 -6.00 3.27
N THR A 146 20.30 -7.30 3.26
CA THR A 146 18.98 -7.84 2.93
C THR A 146 17.92 -7.39 3.93
N THR A 147 18.20 -7.50 5.23
CA THR A 147 17.26 -7.12 6.30
C THR A 147 17.01 -5.62 6.34
N SER A 148 18.05 -4.80 6.32
CA SER A 148 17.90 -3.33 6.32
C SER A 148 17.24 -2.81 5.04
N THR A 149 17.47 -3.44 3.90
CA THR A 149 16.74 -3.14 2.65
C THR A 149 15.26 -3.47 2.79
N GLY A 150 14.92 -4.64 3.34
CA GLY A 150 13.53 -5.04 3.57
C GLY A 150 12.78 -4.12 4.51
N ALA A 151 13.43 -3.70 5.60
CA ALA A 151 12.90 -2.72 6.54
C ALA A 151 12.71 -1.37 5.85
N GLY A 152 13.74 -0.86 5.17
CA GLY A 152 13.67 0.43 4.49
C GLY A 152 12.58 0.50 3.40
N VAL A 153 12.42 -0.54 2.60
CA VAL A 153 11.30 -0.65 1.63
C VAL A 153 9.94 -0.61 2.34
N LYS A 154 9.80 -1.31 3.46
CA LYS A 154 8.57 -1.28 4.26
C LYS A 154 8.31 0.14 4.78
N GLU A 155 9.31 0.80 5.38
CA GLU A 155 9.16 2.18 5.89
C GLU A 155 8.79 3.16 4.77
N ALA A 156 9.45 3.09 3.61
CA ALA A 156 9.17 3.97 2.47
C ALA A 156 7.74 3.78 1.93
N THR A 157 7.28 2.53 1.80
CA THR A 157 5.92 2.23 1.31
C THR A 157 4.83 2.48 2.34
N GLU A 158 5.17 2.69 3.62
CA GLU A 158 4.20 3.02 4.67
C GLU A 158 3.53 4.38 4.42
N GLY A 159 4.25 5.31 3.77
CA GLY A 159 3.69 6.62 3.39
C GLY A 159 2.40 6.49 2.56
N GLY A 160 2.38 5.60 1.57
CA GLY A 160 1.20 5.34 0.75
C GLY A 160 0.08 4.67 1.53
N ARG A 161 0.41 3.73 2.44
CA ARG A 161 -0.60 3.09 3.30
C ARG A 161 -1.27 4.10 4.23
N GLU A 162 -0.48 4.98 4.84
CA GLU A 162 -1.01 6.04 5.70
C GLU A 162 -1.82 7.08 4.91
N ALA A 163 -1.35 7.44 3.72
CA ALA A 163 -2.07 8.33 2.81
C ALA A 163 -3.43 7.77 2.41
N VAL A 164 -3.51 6.48 2.07
CA VAL A 164 -4.79 5.84 1.78
C VAL A 164 -5.70 5.89 3.01
N ARG A 165 -5.20 5.52 4.18
CA ARG A 165 -5.98 5.52 5.43
C ARG A 165 -6.54 6.92 5.75
N GLN A 166 -5.68 7.94 5.81
CA GLN A 166 -6.09 9.30 6.17
C GLN A 166 -6.98 9.95 5.10
N SER A 167 -6.65 9.79 3.81
CA SER A 167 -7.46 10.40 2.73
C SER A 167 -8.84 9.76 2.66
N THR A 168 -8.93 8.44 2.87
CA THR A 168 -10.22 7.73 2.93
C THR A 168 -11.06 8.21 4.11
N GLN A 169 -10.44 8.50 5.26
CA GLN A 169 -11.13 9.12 6.40
C GLN A 169 -11.62 10.54 6.09
N LEU A 170 -10.80 11.36 5.42
CA LEU A 170 -11.19 12.72 5.04
C LEU A 170 -12.32 12.73 4.01
N ALA A 171 -12.39 11.72 3.13
CA ALA A 171 -13.50 11.54 2.18
C ALA A 171 -14.84 11.22 2.87
N GLU A 172 -14.84 10.80 4.14
CA GLU A 172 -16.06 10.56 4.93
C GLU A 172 -16.70 11.88 5.40
N VAL A 173 -15.94 12.97 5.50
CA VAL A 173 -16.38 14.27 6.03
C VAL A 173 -16.88 15.15 4.90
N VAL A 174 -18.18 15.04 4.58
CA VAL A 174 -18.88 15.99 3.70
C VAL A 174 -19.44 17.14 4.56
N PRO A 175 -19.37 18.42 4.14
CA PRO A 175 -20.03 19.52 4.85
C PRO A 175 -21.53 19.24 5.03
N GLU A 176 -22.06 19.54 6.21
CA GLU A 176 -23.46 19.26 6.59
C GLU A 176 -24.49 19.88 5.62
N SER A 177 -24.10 20.93 4.89
CA SER A 177 -24.90 21.58 3.84
C SER A 177 -25.10 20.76 2.57
N GLU A 178 -24.31 19.72 2.33
CA GLU A 178 -24.42 18.83 1.15
C GLU A 178 -25.00 17.45 1.52
N LEU A 179 -25.21 17.18 2.80
CA LEU A 179 -25.82 15.95 3.29
C LEU A 179 -27.35 16.06 3.22
N SER A 180 -27.93 15.75 2.04
CA SER A 180 -29.38 15.71 1.89
C SER A 180 -30.06 14.56 2.67
N SER A 181 -29.30 13.59 3.19
CA SER A 181 -29.81 12.60 4.14
C SER A 181 -28.71 11.91 4.97
N ARG A 182 -29.03 11.49 6.20
CA ARG A 182 -28.14 10.76 7.13
C ARG A 182 -27.72 9.34 6.67
N ARG A 183 -27.91 8.98 5.39
CA ARG A 183 -27.70 7.61 4.85
C ARG A 183 -26.49 7.46 3.91
N GLU A 184 -25.83 8.53 3.50
CA GLU A 184 -24.75 8.48 2.52
C GLU A 184 -23.37 8.51 3.21
N ARG A 185 -22.99 7.41 3.87
CA ARG A 185 -21.56 7.19 4.13
C ARG A 185 -20.91 6.89 2.78
N ARG A 186 -20.17 7.86 2.22
CA ARG A 186 -19.39 7.66 0.98
C ARG A 186 -18.32 6.57 1.13
N VAL A 187 -17.91 6.25 2.35
CA VAL A 187 -16.78 5.36 2.63
C VAL A 187 -17.25 4.14 3.45
N ILE A 188 -17.01 2.94 2.92
CA ILE A 188 -17.25 1.67 3.63
C ILE A 188 -16.07 1.35 4.53
N GLY A 189 -14.86 1.59 4.03
CA GLY A 189 -13.60 1.33 4.70
C GLY A 189 -12.48 1.22 3.67
N TYR A 190 -11.46 0.44 4.00
CA TYR A 190 -10.41 0.06 3.07
C TYR A 190 -10.21 -1.45 3.09
N ALA A 191 -9.73 -1.99 1.97
CA ALA A 191 -9.40 -3.39 1.77
C ALA A 191 -7.89 -3.54 1.55
N ARG A 192 -7.35 -4.73 1.83
CA ARG A 192 -5.96 -5.05 1.49
C ARG A 192 -5.88 -5.32 -0.01
N PHE A 193 -4.94 -4.68 -0.69
CA PHE A 193 -4.60 -5.02 -2.08
C PHE A 193 -3.20 -5.63 -2.11
N THR A 194 -3.01 -6.71 -2.86
CA THR A 194 -1.79 -7.53 -2.80
C THR A 194 -1.10 -7.62 -4.15
N ASP A 195 0.22 -7.79 -4.13
CA ASP A 195 1.03 -8.14 -5.29
C ASP A 195 0.75 -9.57 -5.77
N SER A 196 1.42 -9.98 -6.86
CA SER A 196 1.31 -11.32 -7.45
C SER A 196 1.93 -12.44 -6.61
N ASN A 197 2.68 -12.13 -5.55
CA ASN A 197 3.27 -13.14 -4.65
C ASN A 197 3.14 -12.73 -3.17
N PRO A 198 1.92 -12.59 -2.65
CA PRO A 198 1.74 -12.15 -1.28
C PRO A 198 2.03 -13.29 -0.31
N CYS A 199 2.47 -12.94 0.89
CA CYS A 199 2.54 -13.91 1.97
C CYS A 199 1.12 -14.34 2.40
N TYR A 200 1.01 -15.52 3.01
CA TYR A 200 -0.27 -16.03 3.51
C TYR A 200 -0.96 -15.05 4.47
N PHE A 201 -0.20 -14.27 5.25
CA PHE A 201 -0.78 -13.31 6.18
C PHE A 201 -1.49 -12.17 5.44
N CYS A 202 -0.87 -11.64 4.38
CA CYS A 202 -1.49 -10.60 3.54
C CYS A 202 -2.70 -11.14 2.78
N ALA A 203 -2.61 -12.36 2.25
CA ALA A 203 -3.74 -13.04 1.62
C ALA A 203 -4.92 -13.21 2.59
N MET A 204 -4.66 -13.61 3.84
CA MET A 204 -5.68 -13.68 4.89
C MET A 204 -6.27 -12.30 5.21
N LEU A 205 -5.45 -11.24 5.25
CA LEU A 205 -5.98 -9.90 5.49
C LEU A 205 -6.83 -9.41 4.31
N ALA A 206 -6.44 -9.72 3.08
CA ALA A 206 -7.19 -9.40 1.86
C ALA A 206 -8.52 -10.14 1.77
N SER A 207 -8.59 -11.40 2.22
CA SER A 207 -9.82 -12.19 2.19
C SER A 207 -10.96 -11.62 3.03
N ARG A 208 -10.69 -10.67 3.93
CA ARG A 208 -11.71 -10.01 4.75
C ARG A 208 -12.48 -8.93 4.01
N GLY A 209 -11.97 -8.41 2.89
CA GLY A 209 -12.58 -7.29 2.16
C GLY A 209 -12.49 -5.95 2.91
N ALA A 210 -13.45 -5.06 2.67
CA ALA A 210 -13.50 -3.69 3.19
C ALA A 210 -13.94 -3.59 4.67
N VAL A 211 -13.38 -4.43 5.53
CA VAL A 211 -13.73 -4.46 6.96
C VAL A 211 -12.91 -3.49 7.79
N TYR A 212 -11.86 -2.91 7.22
CA TYR A 212 -10.93 -2.10 7.97
C TYR A 212 -11.37 -0.62 7.99
N LYS A 213 -11.35 -0.06 9.19
CA LYS A 213 -11.70 1.33 9.53
C LYS A 213 -10.61 1.94 10.40
N GLN A 214 -10.76 3.23 10.75
CA GLN A 214 -9.79 4.06 11.48
C GLN A 214 -9.03 3.33 12.60
N ASP A 215 -9.69 2.48 13.40
CA ASP A 215 -9.09 1.82 14.56
C ASP A 215 -8.51 0.42 14.29
N SER A 216 -8.65 -0.09 13.07
CA SER A 216 -8.37 -1.50 12.76
C SER A 216 -6.92 -1.93 12.91
N PHE A 217 -6.01 -0.97 13.07
CA PHE A 217 -4.58 -1.20 13.26
C PHE A 217 -3.99 -0.41 14.43
N ILE A 218 -4.82 0.18 15.30
CA ILE A 218 -4.33 0.92 16.49
C ILE A 218 -3.80 -0.05 17.55
N GLU A 219 -4.35 -1.27 17.63
CA GLU A 219 -3.86 -2.36 18.48
C GLU A 219 -3.14 -3.46 17.68
N VAL A 220 -2.12 -3.09 16.91
CA VAL A 220 -1.25 -4.08 16.28
C VAL A 220 -0.29 -4.66 17.30
N SER A 221 -0.24 -6.01 17.39
CA SER A 221 0.58 -6.69 18.39
C SER A 221 2.04 -6.21 18.34
N LYS A 222 2.71 -6.18 19.50
CA LYS A 222 4.15 -5.93 19.68
C LYS A 222 5.11 -6.61 18.68
N HIS A 223 4.66 -7.62 17.92
CA HIS A 223 5.42 -8.26 16.83
C HIS A 223 5.42 -7.49 15.50
N PHE A 224 4.58 -6.47 15.34
CA PHE A 224 4.48 -5.66 14.12
C PHE A 224 4.90 -4.20 14.33
N GLY A 225 5.33 -3.78 15.52
CA GLY A 225 5.60 -2.37 15.84
C GLY A 225 4.36 -1.46 15.72
N ASN A 226 4.54 -0.15 15.79
CA ASN A 226 3.48 0.85 15.54
C ASN A 226 3.16 0.99 14.03
N ASN A 227 3.03 -0.12 13.32
CA ASN A 227 2.81 -0.10 11.88
C ASN A 227 1.31 0.06 11.58
N ILE A 228 0.98 1.10 10.83
CA ILE A 228 -0.39 1.51 10.46
C ILE A 228 -1.14 0.40 9.73
N ALA A 229 -0.45 -0.57 9.12
CA ALA A 229 -1.09 -1.72 8.50
C ALA A 229 -0.57 -3.10 8.96
N ALA A 230 0.09 -3.21 10.13
CA ALA A 230 0.66 -4.46 10.65
C ALA A 230 1.41 -5.30 9.60
N VAL A 231 2.35 -4.66 8.90
CA VAL A 231 3.15 -5.32 7.86
C VAL A 231 4.51 -5.74 8.40
N HIS A 232 5.03 -6.85 7.89
CA HIS A 232 6.41 -7.27 8.14
C HIS A 232 7.36 -6.61 7.11
N ASP A 233 8.65 -6.65 7.42
CA ASP A 233 9.69 -6.24 6.46
C ASP A 233 9.55 -7.04 5.15
N HIS A 234 9.80 -6.41 4.01
CA HIS A 234 9.52 -6.97 2.68
C HIS A 234 8.03 -7.12 2.29
N CYS A 235 7.04 -6.60 3.07
CA CYS A 235 5.66 -6.56 2.56
C CYS A 235 5.53 -5.60 1.38
N LYS A 236 4.90 -6.06 0.30
CA LYS A 236 4.53 -5.26 -0.87
C LYS A 236 3.03 -4.96 -0.96
N CYS A 237 2.31 -5.29 0.11
CA CYS A 237 0.88 -5.07 0.23
C CYS A 237 0.55 -3.57 0.35
N SER A 238 -0.48 -3.13 -0.37
CA SER A 238 -1.05 -1.78 -0.28
C SER A 238 -2.46 -1.83 0.33
N LEU A 239 -3.11 -0.66 0.39
CA LEU A 239 -4.51 -0.50 0.82
C LEU A 239 -5.30 0.07 -0.34
N ARG A 240 -6.54 -0.38 -0.53
CA ARG A 240 -7.50 0.15 -1.51
C ARG A 240 -8.69 0.76 -0.79
N PRO A 241 -9.08 2.02 -1.07
CA PRO A 241 -10.30 2.59 -0.52
C PRO A 241 -11.53 1.88 -1.12
N VAL A 242 -12.57 1.73 -0.31
CA VAL A 242 -13.84 1.15 -0.76
C VAL A 242 -14.98 2.10 -0.45
N PHE A 243 -15.60 2.60 -1.51
CA PHE A 243 -16.70 3.57 -1.44
C PHE A 243 -18.09 2.93 -1.62
N ARG A 244 -18.16 1.68 -2.07
CA ARG A 244 -19.41 0.93 -2.25
C ARG A 244 -19.29 -0.48 -1.67
N THR A 245 -20.39 -0.97 -1.08
CA THR A 245 -20.42 -2.30 -0.46
C THR A 245 -20.13 -3.41 -1.48
N GLU A 246 -20.64 -3.26 -2.70
CA GLU A 246 -20.40 -4.18 -3.81
C GLU A 246 -18.91 -4.29 -4.19
N ASP A 247 -18.12 -3.24 -3.89
CA ASP A 247 -16.69 -3.16 -4.20
C ASP A 247 -15.80 -3.69 -3.07
N SER A 248 -16.40 -4.25 -2.01
CA SER A 248 -15.69 -4.71 -0.81
C SER A 248 -14.63 -5.77 -1.08
N MET A 249 -14.83 -6.60 -2.11
CA MET A 249 -13.89 -7.65 -2.52
C MET A 249 -13.62 -7.59 -4.02
N ASP A 250 -12.35 -7.46 -4.38
CA ASP A 250 -11.90 -7.72 -5.75
C ASP A 250 -11.72 -9.23 -6.01
N GLU A 251 -11.44 -9.63 -7.24
CA GLU A 251 -11.27 -11.03 -7.63
C GLU A 251 -10.19 -11.75 -6.83
N ARG A 252 -9.12 -11.04 -6.45
CA ARG A 252 -8.04 -11.63 -5.66
C ARG A 252 -8.44 -11.83 -4.21
N ALA A 253 -9.14 -10.87 -3.61
CA ALA A 253 -9.75 -11.02 -2.30
C ALA A 253 -10.75 -12.20 -2.28
N LYS A 254 -11.57 -12.36 -3.32
CA LYS A 254 -12.49 -13.51 -3.47
C LYS A 254 -11.74 -14.83 -3.58
N TYR A 255 -10.65 -14.88 -4.35
CA TYR A 255 -9.78 -16.05 -4.44
C TYR A 255 -9.22 -16.46 -3.06
N PHE A 256 -8.72 -15.50 -2.28
CA PHE A 256 -8.24 -15.78 -0.93
C PHE A 256 -9.36 -16.14 0.04
N LYS A 257 -10.55 -15.55 -0.11
CA LYS A 257 -11.73 -15.89 0.69
C LYS A 257 -12.17 -17.34 0.47
N ALA A 258 -12.21 -17.80 -0.78
CA ALA A 258 -12.50 -19.19 -1.11
C ALA A 258 -11.50 -20.16 -0.48
N GLN A 259 -10.21 -19.83 -0.51
CA GLN A 259 -9.19 -20.62 0.19
C GLN A 259 -9.36 -20.59 1.71
N TRP A 260 -9.61 -19.41 2.29
CA TRP A 260 -9.81 -19.25 3.72
C TRP A 260 -10.97 -20.12 4.20
N ASP A 261 -12.14 -19.99 3.60
CA ASP A 261 -13.34 -20.74 3.98
C ASP A 261 -13.11 -22.25 3.89
N LYS A 262 -12.45 -22.71 2.82
CA LYS A 262 -12.13 -24.13 2.63
C LYS A 262 -11.16 -24.65 3.69
N LEU A 263 -10.06 -23.93 3.93
CA LEU A 263 -8.96 -24.39 4.79
C LEU A 263 -9.29 -24.25 6.27
N THR A 264 -10.17 -23.31 6.63
CA THR A 264 -10.51 -23.03 8.03
C THR A 264 -11.86 -23.59 8.46
N ALA A 265 -12.59 -24.29 7.59
CA ALA A 265 -13.96 -24.78 7.83
C ALA A 265 -14.18 -25.42 9.21
N ASN A 266 -13.19 -26.16 9.73
CA ASN A 266 -13.26 -26.88 11.01
C ASN A 266 -12.30 -26.31 12.07
N SER A 267 -11.93 -25.03 11.98
CA SER A 267 -10.95 -24.41 12.88
C SER A 267 -11.28 -22.95 13.16
N SER A 268 -10.82 -22.42 14.29
CA SER A 268 -11.02 -21.02 14.66
C SER A 268 -9.75 -20.42 15.28
N GLY A 269 -9.75 -19.09 15.46
CA GLY A 269 -8.65 -18.37 16.11
C GLY A 269 -7.27 -18.69 15.53
N LYS A 270 -6.30 -19.02 16.40
CA LYS A 270 -4.92 -19.33 16.00
C LYS A 270 -4.81 -20.57 15.12
N ASP A 271 -5.69 -21.55 15.29
CA ASP A 271 -5.63 -22.79 14.54
C ASP A 271 -6.16 -22.62 13.12
N ALA A 272 -7.15 -21.75 12.91
CA ALA A 272 -7.55 -21.29 11.57
C ALA A 272 -6.38 -20.61 10.84
N VAL A 273 -5.65 -19.72 11.51
CA VAL A 273 -4.49 -19.05 10.90
C VAL A 273 -3.39 -20.06 10.53
N LYS A 274 -3.12 -21.07 11.38
CA LYS A 274 -2.16 -22.13 11.07
C LYS A 274 -2.64 -23.02 9.92
N ALA A 275 -3.92 -23.38 9.88
CA ALA A 275 -4.51 -24.18 8.82
C ALA A 275 -4.39 -23.45 7.48
N PHE A 276 -4.75 -22.16 7.44
CA PHE A 276 -4.58 -21.32 6.27
C PHE A 276 -3.12 -21.22 5.84
N ARG A 277 -2.18 -20.95 6.76
CA ARG A 277 -0.74 -20.90 6.45
C ARG A 277 -0.23 -22.17 5.77
N ARG A 278 -0.68 -23.35 6.22
CA ARG A 278 -0.22 -24.65 5.71
C ARG A 278 -0.79 -24.98 4.33
N GLY A 279 -2.03 -24.56 4.07
CA GLY A 279 -2.74 -24.86 2.81
C GLY A 279 -2.73 -23.73 1.79
N TYR A 280 -2.15 -22.56 2.13
CA TYR A 280 -2.15 -21.38 1.27
C TYR A 280 -1.47 -21.64 -0.07
N VAL A 281 -2.18 -21.31 -1.14
CA VAL A 281 -1.68 -21.30 -2.50
C VAL A 281 -1.62 -19.83 -2.98
N PRO A 282 -0.46 -19.36 -3.46
CA PRO A 282 -0.36 -18.04 -4.07
C PRO A 282 -1.36 -17.85 -5.21
N PRO A 283 -1.87 -16.62 -5.42
CA PRO A 283 -2.78 -16.37 -6.53
C PRO A 283 -2.04 -16.57 -7.86
N PRO A 284 -2.77 -16.84 -8.96
CA PRO A 284 -2.18 -16.66 -10.27
C PRO A 284 -1.65 -15.22 -10.42
N PRO A 285 -0.60 -15.01 -11.24
CA PRO A 285 -0.14 -13.66 -11.56
C PRO A 285 -1.29 -12.77 -12.03
N TYR A 286 -1.17 -11.46 -11.85
CA TYR A 286 -2.02 -10.56 -12.64
C TYR A 286 -1.60 -10.73 -14.10
N GLU A 287 -2.37 -11.50 -14.87
CA GLU A 287 -2.08 -11.71 -16.29
C GLU A 287 -2.34 -10.41 -17.07
N ASP A 288 -3.38 -9.64 -16.69
CA ASP A 288 -3.70 -8.33 -17.26
C ASP A 288 -4.31 -7.38 -16.21
N ALA A 289 -4.19 -6.08 -16.45
CA ALA A 289 -4.94 -5.07 -15.69
C ALA A 289 -6.46 -5.29 -15.87
N PRO A 290 -7.31 -4.89 -14.90
CA PRO A 290 -8.77 -4.91 -15.09
C PRO A 290 -9.16 -4.19 -16.38
N VAL A 291 -10.02 -4.82 -17.19
CA VAL A 291 -10.51 -4.25 -18.45
C VAL A 291 -11.44 -3.09 -18.14
N VAL A 292 -11.09 -1.89 -18.62
CA VAL A 292 -11.91 -0.68 -18.44
C VAL A 292 -12.60 -0.34 -19.76
N ASP A 293 -13.93 -0.20 -19.72
CA ASP A 293 -14.69 0.29 -20.87
C ASP A 293 -14.42 1.79 -21.10
N LEU A 294 -13.56 2.08 -22.08
CA LEU A 294 -13.20 3.44 -22.48
C LEU A 294 -14.40 4.28 -22.93
N GLY A 295 -15.43 3.65 -23.49
CA GLY A 295 -16.68 4.32 -23.87
C GLY A 295 -17.39 4.90 -22.65
N ASN A 296 -17.44 4.16 -21.55
CA ASN A 296 -18.02 4.63 -20.30
C ASN A 296 -17.21 5.75 -19.64
N VAL A 297 -15.87 5.67 -19.70
CA VAL A 297 -14.97 6.73 -19.21
C VAL A 297 -15.21 8.04 -19.99
N ARG A 298 -15.26 7.98 -21.33
CA ARG A 298 -15.58 9.12 -22.19
C ARG A 298 -16.99 9.65 -21.93
N ALA A 299 -17.97 8.78 -21.72
CA ALA A 299 -19.33 9.20 -21.44
C ALA A 299 -19.45 9.95 -20.09
N ASN A 300 -18.71 9.54 -19.06
CA ASN A 300 -18.68 10.29 -17.79
C ASN A 300 -18.03 11.67 -17.96
N ARG A 301 -16.92 11.75 -18.69
CA ARG A 301 -16.25 13.00 -19.04
C ARG A 301 -17.21 14.00 -19.69
N GLU A 302 -17.95 13.56 -20.71
CA GLU A 302 -18.96 14.41 -21.38
C GLU A 302 -20.15 14.77 -20.48
N ARG A 303 -20.59 13.85 -19.61
CA ARG A 303 -21.65 14.14 -18.65
C ARG A 303 -21.23 15.20 -17.63
N LEU A 304 -19.97 15.25 -17.21
CA LEU A 304 -19.46 16.31 -16.33
C LEU A 304 -19.53 17.69 -17.01
N ILE A 305 -19.08 17.79 -18.26
CA ILE A 305 -19.20 19.03 -19.05
C ILE A 305 -20.66 19.47 -19.17
N ASN A 306 -21.57 18.54 -19.48
CA ASN A 306 -23.00 18.83 -19.59
C ASN A 306 -23.64 19.26 -18.25
N LEU A 307 -23.05 18.87 -17.12
CA LEU A 307 -23.44 19.34 -15.78
C LEU A 307 -22.84 20.70 -15.40
N GLY A 308 -22.03 21.31 -16.28
CA GLY A 308 -21.43 22.63 -16.07
C GLY A 308 -20.05 22.63 -15.42
N PHE A 309 -19.39 21.48 -15.31
CA PHE A 309 -17.98 21.44 -14.93
C PHE A 309 -17.12 22.04 -16.07
N GLY A 310 -16.16 22.89 -15.73
CA GLY A 310 -15.20 23.43 -16.69
C GLY A 310 -14.23 22.34 -17.18
N GLU A 311 -13.66 22.53 -18.38
CA GLU A 311 -12.62 21.64 -18.91
C GLU A 311 -11.35 21.62 -18.03
N ASP A 312 -11.10 22.72 -17.32
CA ASP A 312 -10.03 22.87 -16.35
C ASP A 312 -10.38 22.34 -14.94
N SER A 313 -11.60 21.84 -14.74
CA SER A 313 -11.98 21.26 -13.46
C SER A 313 -11.16 20.00 -13.16
N PRO A 314 -10.77 19.75 -11.89
CA PRO A 314 -9.98 18.58 -11.52
C PRO A 314 -10.61 17.24 -11.93
N GLN A 315 -11.94 17.16 -11.90
CA GLN A 315 -12.69 15.97 -12.30
C GLN A 315 -12.54 15.70 -13.80
N VAL A 316 -12.73 16.72 -14.65
CA VAL A 316 -12.60 16.57 -16.10
C VAL A 316 -11.16 16.23 -16.49
N GLN A 317 -10.17 16.91 -15.89
CA GLN A 317 -8.75 16.59 -16.10
C GLN A 317 -8.41 15.15 -15.71
N PHE A 318 -8.95 14.64 -14.60
CA PHE A 318 -8.78 13.24 -14.21
C PHE A 318 -9.30 12.28 -15.30
N TYR A 319 -10.46 12.55 -15.88
CA TYR A 319 -11.01 11.73 -16.95
C TYR A 319 -10.19 11.85 -18.24
N ASP A 320 -9.73 13.04 -18.61
CA ASP A 320 -8.90 13.26 -19.80
C ASP A 320 -7.55 12.52 -19.67
N ASP A 321 -6.89 12.62 -18.52
CA ASP A 321 -5.67 11.88 -18.21
C ASP A 321 -5.89 10.36 -18.23
N THR A 322 -7.02 9.90 -17.70
CA THR A 322 -7.40 8.49 -17.68
C THR A 322 -7.64 7.96 -19.10
N ILE A 323 -8.35 8.71 -19.93
CA ILE A 323 -8.57 8.39 -21.34
C ILE A 323 -7.23 8.29 -22.07
N ALA A 324 -6.32 9.25 -21.87
CA ALA A 324 -5.00 9.23 -22.48
C ALA A 324 -4.21 7.97 -22.10
N LYS A 325 -4.20 7.58 -20.82
CA LYS A 325 -3.51 6.38 -20.33
C LYS A 325 -4.12 5.08 -20.88
N LEU A 326 -5.44 4.98 -20.90
CA LEU A 326 -6.13 3.80 -21.39
C LEU A 326 -5.97 3.61 -22.91
N ASN A 327 -5.76 4.69 -23.68
CA ASN A 327 -5.43 4.56 -25.11
C ASN A 327 -3.97 4.13 -25.36
N ALA A 328 -3.09 4.32 -24.39
CA ALA A 328 -1.66 4.02 -24.51
C ALA A 328 -1.29 2.61 -23.97
N SER A 329 -2.24 1.94 -23.31
CA SER A 329 -2.10 0.58 -22.75
C SER A 329 -2.59 -0.46 -23.76
#